data_AF-A0A1F5G4J8-F1
#
_entry.id   AF-A0A1F5G4J8-F1
#
_cell.length_a   1.000
_cell.length_b   1.000
_cell.length_c   1.000
_cell.angle_alpha   90.00
_cell.angle_beta   90.00
_cell.angle_gamma   90.00
#
_symmetry.space_group_name_H-M   'P 1'
#
loop_
_entity.id
_entity.type
_entity.pdbx_description
1 polymer ?
#
loop_
_entity_poly.entity_id
_entity_poly.type
_entity_poly.pdbx_seq_one_letter_code
_entity_poly.pdbx_strand_id
1 'polypeptide(L)'
;MKRGFTLIELLVVITIIAILVASATTSWRNAQMKGRDGKRKSDLKAVQQALENYYQVNGQYPPSVSGKISCDGVTGFIWNNSPAFTCNSITYMQQLPKDTVNQPSGPGYYYTRSGVNSYVLSAYLENTNDPDLTGLTCTPQASRNWCVTNP
;
A
#
# COMPACT_ATOMS: atom_id res chain seq x y z
N MET A 1 38.65 -39.09 28.86
CA MET A 1 39.23 -38.50 27.63
C MET A 1 38.20 -37.55 27.03
N LYS A 2 38.50 -36.25 26.94
CA LYS A 2 37.63 -35.28 26.27
C LYS A 2 37.92 -35.37 24.77
N ARG A 3 36.96 -35.83 23.97
CA ARG A 3 37.05 -35.76 22.50
C ARG A 3 36.89 -34.29 22.10
N GLY A 4 37.92 -33.71 21.49
CA GLY A 4 37.85 -32.37 20.91
C GLY A 4 37.25 -32.43 19.51
N PHE A 5 36.58 -31.34 19.10
CA PHE A 5 36.10 -31.18 17.73
C PHE A 5 37.29 -31.14 16.74
N THR A 6 37.12 -31.76 15.59
CA THR A 6 38.08 -31.69 14.49
C THR A 6 37.88 -30.41 13.67
N LEU A 7 38.95 -29.91 13.06
CA LEU A 7 38.88 -28.74 12.18
C LEU A 7 37.94 -28.95 10.99
N ILE A 8 37.84 -30.18 10.49
CA ILE A 8 36.97 -30.52 9.36
C ILE A 8 35.49 -30.50 9.76
N GLU A 9 35.16 -30.95 10.98
CA GLU A 9 33.79 -30.86 11.50
C GLU A 9 33.34 -29.40 11.61
N LEU A 10 34.21 -28.53 12.11
CA LEU A 10 33.89 -27.10 12.20
C LEU A 10 33.74 -26.47 10.80
N LEU A 11 34.58 -26.87 9.85
CA LEU A 11 34.53 -26.37 8.47
C LEU A 11 33.23 -26.75 7.76
N VAL A 12 32.75 -27.99 7.93
CA VAL A 12 31.48 -28.43 7.32
C VAL A 12 30.27 -27.70 7.94
N VAL A 13 30.31 -27.40 9.23
CA VAL A 13 29.20 -26.70 9.89
C VAL A 13 29.06 -25.26 9.38
N ILE A 14 30.17 -24.53 9.28
CA ILE A 14 30.12 -23.13 8.81
C ILE A 14 29.70 -23.03 7.34
N THR A 15 30.06 -24.01 6.50
CA THR A 15 29.66 -24.01 5.08
C THR A 15 28.15 -24.26 4.94
N ILE A 16 27.58 -25.18 5.71
CA ILE A 16 26.14 -25.43 5.72
C ILE A 16 25.39 -24.19 6.22
N ILE A 17 25.85 -23.56 7.32
CA ILE A 17 25.23 -22.33 7.84
C ILE A 17 25.26 -21.21 6.80
N ALA A 18 26.38 -21.03 6.10
CA ALA A 18 26.50 -19.99 5.05
C ALA A 18 25.48 -20.18 3.92
N ILE A 19 25.26 -21.41 3.47
CA ILE A 19 24.27 -21.74 2.43
C ILE A 19 22.84 -21.46 2.93
N LEU A 20 22.53 -21.86 4.18
CA LEU A 20 21.21 -21.64 4.77
C LEU A 20 20.91 -20.14 4.93
N VAL A 21 21.87 -19.35 5.43
CA VAL A 21 21.68 -17.90 5.61
C VAL A 21 21.52 -17.17 4.27
N ALA A 22 22.29 -17.55 3.25
CA ALA A 22 22.19 -16.95 1.91
C ALA A 22 20.79 -17.16 1.30
N SER A 23 20.26 -18.39 1.37
CA SER A 23 18.93 -18.71 0.85
C SER A 23 17.78 -18.12 1.70
N ALA A 24 17.94 -18.04 3.01
CA ALA A 24 16.97 -17.41 3.90
C ALA A 24 16.85 -15.89 3.68
N THR A 25 17.94 -15.22 3.33
CA THR A 25 17.95 -13.75 3.16
C THR A 25 17.10 -13.29 1.98
N THR A 26 17.16 -13.99 0.84
CA THR A 26 16.40 -13.63 -0.36
C THR A 26 14.90 -13.90 -0.17
N SER A 27 14.54 -15.02 0.46
CA SER A 27 13.15 -15.36 0.77
C SER A 27 12.52 -14.37 1.75
N TRP A 28 13.28 -13.93 2.77
CA TRP A 28 12.83 -12.92 3.73
C TRP A 28 12.49 -11.59 3.06
N ARG A 29 13.36 -11.09 2.16
CA ARG A 29 13.11 -9.83 1.42
C ARG A 29 11.82 -9.91 0.59
N ASN A 30 11.59 -11.03 -0.09
CA ASN A 30 10.38 -11.26 -0.87
C ASN A 30 9.12 -11.30 0.00
N ALA A 31 9.18 -11.95 1.16
CA ALA A 31 8.07 -11.99 2.11
C ALA A 31 7.72 -10.58 2.64
N GLN A 32 8.73 -9.79 2.97
CA GLN A 32 8.55 -8.40 3.42
C GLN A 32 7.92 -7.52 2.33
N MET A 33 8.36 -7.63 1.07
CA MET A 33 7.74 -6.92 -0.06
C MET A 33 6.25 -7.28 -0.21
N LYS A 34 5.93 -8.58 -0.24
CA LYS A 34 4.54 -9.05 -0.34
C LYS A 34 3.68 -8.59 0.85
N GLY A 35 4.25 -8.56 2.05
CA GLY A 35 3.57 -8.03 3.24
C GLY A 35 3.20 -6.54 3.10
N ARG A 36 4.11 -5.73 2.55
CA ARG A 36 3.84 -4.31 2.28
C ARG A 36 2.81 -4.12 1.17
N ASP A 37 2.87 -4.91 0.10
CA ASP A 37 1.87 -4.86 -0.96
C ASP A 37 0.48 -5.27 -0.44
N GLY A 38 0.40 -6.30 0.39
CA GLY A 38 -0.83 -6.67 1.09
C GLY A 38 -1.38 -5.54 1.97
N LYS A 39 -0.51 -4.82 2.69
CA LYS A 39 -0.88 -3.63 3.47
C LYS A 39 -1.43 -2.51 2.58
N ARG A 40 -0.79 -2.23 1.44
CA ARG A 40 -1.28 -1.22 0.46
C ARG A 40 -2.66 -1.53 -0.06
N LYS A 41 -2.91 -2.79 -0.43
CA LYS A 41 -4.21 -3.28 -0.89
C LYS A 41 -5.28 -3.12 0.21
N SER A 42 -4.94 -3.53 1.43
CA SER A 42 -5.84 -3.38 2.60
C SER A 42 -6.15 -1.92 2.93
N ASP A 43 -5.16 -1.03 2.83
CA ASP A 43 -5.33 0.40 3.07
C ASP A 43 -6.29 1.04 2.07
N LEU A 44 -6.11 0.77 0.78
CA LEU A 44 -7.03 1.27 -0.24
C LEU A 44 -8.43 0.70 -0.08
N LYS A 45 -8.58 -0.54 0.40
CA LYS A 45 -9.89 -1.12 0.72
C LYS A 45 -10.57 -0.39 1.89
N ALA A 46 -9.83 -0.02 2.93
CA ALA A 46 -10.36 0.78 4.03
C ALA A 46 -10.78 2.19 3.56
N VAL A 47 -10.00 2.81 2.67
CA VAL A 47 -10.34 4.10 2.07
C VAL A 47 -11.59 3.98 1.19
N GLN A 48 -11.72 2.92 0.40
CA GLN A 48 -12.90 2.64 -0.41
C GLN A 48 -14.18 2.55 0.45
N GLN A 49 -14.12 1.90 1.61
CA GLN A 49 -15.24 1.88 2.56
C GLN A 49 -15.59 3.29 3.06
N ALA A 50 -14.59 4.11 3.37
CA ALA A 50 -14.82 5.49 3.80
C ALA A 50 -15.41 6.37 2.68
N LEU A 51 -14.96 6.17 1.44
CA LEU A 51 -15.53 6.85 0.26
C LEU A 51 -16.98 6.44 0.00
N GLU A 52 -17.31 5.18 0.23
CA GLU A 52 -18.69 4.69 0.09
C GLU A 52 -19.60 5.28 1.17
N ASN A 53 -19.13 5.35 2.42
CA ASN A 53 -19.86 6.05 3.48
C ASN A 53 -20.08 7.53 3.15
N TYR A 54 -19.10 8.20 2.52
CA TYR A 54 -19.26 9.56 2.01
C TYR A 54 -20.34 9.64 0.93
N TYR A 55 -20.32 8.71 -0.04
CA TYR A 55 -21.29 8.66 -1.13
C TYR A 55 -22.72 8.49 -0.61
N GLN A 56 -22.94 7.62 0.38
CA GLN A 56 -24.26 7.40 0.98
C GLN A 56 -24.87 8.67 1.59
N VAL A 57 -24.04 9.56 2.15
CA VAL A 57 -24.50 10.81 2.76
C VAL A 57 -24.64 11.94 1.73
N ASN A 58 -23.72 12.03 0.77
CA ASN A 58 -23.58 13.19 -0.11
C ASN A 58 -24.09 12.95 -1.54
N GLY A 59 -24.46 11.71 -1.90
CA GLY A 59 -24.95 11.33 -3.23
C GLY A 59 -23.92 11.40 -4.35
N GLN A 60 -22.65 11.63 -4.01
CA GLN A 60 -21.53 11.73 -4.95
C GLN A 60 -20.22 11.43 -4.23
N TYR A 61 -19.18 11.04 -4.97
CA TYR A 61 -17.84 10.92 -4.41
C TYR A 61 -17.16 12.29 -4.22
N PRO A 62 -16.28 12.43 -3.22
CA PRO A 62 -15.63 13.70 -2.92
C PRO A 62 -14.77 14.18 -4.09
N PRO A 63 -14.64 15.49 -4.34
CA PRO A 63 -13.68 16.02 -5.28
C PRO A 63 -12.25 15.48 -5.06
N SER A 64 -11.47 15.38 -6.14
CA SER A 64 -10.04 15.06 -6.05
C SER A 64 -9.20 16.26 -6.42
N VAL A 65 -8.21 16.61 -5.59
CA VAL A 65 -7.23 17.67 -5.88
C VAL A 65 -5.83 17.08 -5.75
N SER A 66 -5.06 17.09 -6.85
CA SER A 66 -3.67 16.59 -6.88
C SER A 66 -3.49 15.19 -6.25
N GLY A 67 -4.43 14.27 -6.50
CA GLY A 67 -4.35 12.91 -5.99
C GLY A 67 -4.85 12.71 -4.56
N LYS A 68 -5.51 13.72 -3.99
CA LYS A 68 -6.01 13.71 -2.61
C LYS A 68 -7.52 13.84 -2.63
N ILE A 69 -8.16 13.24 -1.64
CA ILE A 69 -9.57 13.43 -1.34
C ILE A 69 -9.77 14.89 -0.88
N SER A 70 -10.75 15.61 -1.39
CA SER A 70 -11.03 17.01 -1.05
C SER A 70 -12.53 17.19 -0.85
N CYS A 71 -12.90 18.00 0.13
CA CYS A 71 -14.27 18.42 0.41
C CYS A 71 -14.23 19.71 1.24
N ASP A 72 -15.38 20.36 1.45
CA ASP A 72 -15.55 21.54 2.32
C ASP A 72 -14.58 22.70 2.05
N GLY A 73 -14.12 22.86 0.80
CA GLY A 73 -13.13 23.87 0.44
C GLY A 73 -11.69 23.56 0.91
N VAL A 74 -11.44 22.41 1.53
CA VAL A 74 -10.09 21.94 1.88
C VAL A 74 -9.39 21.43 0.61
N THR A 75 -8.19 21.93 0.32
CA THR A 75 -7.40 21.63 -0.91
C THR A 75 -6.78 20.23 -0.95
N GLY A 76 -7.38 19.28 -0.24
CA GLY A 76 -7.03 17.86 -0.28
C GLY A 76 -6.42 17.36 1.01
N PHE A 77 -7.01 16.31 1.59
CA PHE A 77 -6.46 15.58 2.72
C PHE A 77 -5.12 14.95 2.34
N ILE A 78 -4.08 15.32 3.07
CA ILE A 78 -2.74 14.77 2.94
C ILE A 78 -2.75 13.34 3.47
N TRP A 79 -2.44 12.38 2.61
CA TRP A 79 -2.12 11.00 3.00
C TRP A 79 -1.08 11.00 4.13
N ASN A 80 -1.25 10.13 5.13
CA ASN A 80 -0.39 10.04 6.32
C ASN A 80 -0.37 11.25 7.29
N ASN A 81 -0.83 12.44 6.90
CA ASN A 81 -0.73 13.64 7.76
C ASN A 81 -2.08 14.25 8.15
N SER A 82 -3.17 13.86 7.49
CA SER A 82 -4.49 14.33 7.91
C SER A 82 -5.00 13.47 9.07
N PRO A 83 -5.45 14.09 10.16
CA PRO A 83 -5.93 13.36 11.34
C PRO A 83 -7.20 12.59 11.02
N ALA A 84 -8.02 13.05 10.07
CA ALA A 84 -9.22 12.34 9.64
C ALA A 84 -9.63 12.79 8.23
N PHE A 85 -10.32 11.90 7.51
CA PHE A 85 -11.14 12.28 6.37
C PHE A 85 -12.51 12.73 6.92
N THR A 86 -12.69 14.04 7.07
CA THR A 86 -13.90 14.63 7.65
C THR A 86 -14.48 15.66 6.70
N CYS A 87 -15.76 15.52 6.37
CA CYS A 87 -16.48 16.49 5.55
C CYS A 87 -17.86 16.78 6.16
N ASN A 88 -18.31 18.03 6.10
CA ASN A 88 -19.51 18.55 6.73
C ASN A 88 -19.64 18.10 8.20
N SER A 89 -18.53 18.13 8.94
CA SER A 89 -18.42 17.66 10.34
C SER A 89 -18.64 16.15 10.55
N ILE A 90 -18.73 15.35 9.48
CA ILE A 90 -18.83 13.89 9.54
C ILE A 90 -17.47 13.28 9.23
N THR A 91 -16.94 12.46 10.16
CA THR A 91 -15.68 11.74 9.96
C THR A 91 -15.94 10.37 9.34
N TYR A 92 -15.43 10.17 8.14
CA TYR A 92 -15.54 8.90 7.39
C TYR A 92 -14.37 7.95 7.65
N MET A 93 -13.22 8.48 8.10
CA MET A 93 -12.04 7.70 8.47
C MET A 93 -11.16 8.48 9.46
N GLN A 94 -10.72 7.82 10.54
CA GLN A 94 -9.98 8.42 11.68
C GLN A 94 -8.46 8.57 11.48
N GLN A 95 -7.93 8.22 10.30
CA GLN A 95 -6.57 8.55 9.85
C GLN A 95 -6.41 8.08 8.40
N LEU A 96 -5.90 8.93 7.51
CA LEU A 96 -5.56 8.45 6.17
C LEU A 96 -4.29 7.59 6.20
N PRO A 97 -4.29 6.44 5.50
CA PRO A 97 -3.18 5.50 5.57
C PRO A 97 -1.89 6.08 4.99
N LYS A 98 -0.76 5.52 5.45
CA LYS A 98 0.59 5.83 5.02
C LYS A 98 1.18 4.66 4.25
N ASP A 99 1.69 4.91 3.05
CA ASP A 99 2.62 3.97 2.41
C ASP A 99 4.01 4.12 3.07
N THR A 100 4.51 3.05 3.67
CA THR A 100 5.73 3.06 4.48
C THR A 100 7.02 2.95 3.68
N VAL A 101 6.99 2.64 2.36
CA VAL A 101 8.22 2.32 1.59
C VAL A 101 8.42 3.11 0.27
N ASN A 102 7.50 3.99 -0.13
CA ASN A 102 7.69 4.91 -1.26
C ASN A 102 7.35 6.36 -0.87
N GLN A 103 8.16 7.09 -0.08
CA GLN A 103 9.42 7.83 -0.35
C GLN A 103 9.21 9.36 -0.20
N PRO A 104 10.29 10.18 0.00
CA PRO A 104 10.25 11.60 0.38
C PRO A 104 9.71 12.59 -0.67
N SER A 105 9.43 12.12 -1.89
CA SER A 105 8.87 12.93 -3.00
C SER A 105 8.17 12.10 -4.10
N GLY A 106 7.90 10.81 -3.86
CA GLY A 106 7.15 9.91 -4.76
C GLY A 106 5.73 9.65 -4.24
N PRO A 107 4.74 9.47 -5.11
CA PRO A 107 3.37 9.77 -4.74
C PRO A 107 2.78 8.51 -4.10
N GLY A 108 2.42 8.57 -2.82
CA GLY A 108 1.86 7.45 -2.05
C GLY A 108 0.51 6.96 -2.61
N TYR A 109 -0.51 6.82 -1.78
CA TYR A 109 -1.85 6.59 -2.33
C TYR A 109 -2.28 7.77 -3.22
N TYR A 110 -3.05 7.48 -4.26
CA TYR A 110 -3.63 8.48 -5.16
C TYR A 110 -5.12 8.29 -5.24
N TYR A 111 -5.85 9.38 -5.12
CA TYR A 111 -7.27 9.43 -5.35
C TYR A 111 -7.57 10.33 -6.54
N THR A 112 -8.24 9.79 -7.55
CA THR A 112 -8.78 10.55 -8.68
C THR A 112 -10.28 10.32 -8.75
N ARG A 113 -11.05 11.41 -8.75
CA ARG A 113 -12.46 11.34 -9.10
C ARG A 113 -12.58 11.33 -10.63
N SER A 114 -13.13 10.26 -11.18
CA SER A 114 -13.30 10.08 -12.64
C SER A 114 -14.70 10.46 -13.12
N GLY A 115 -15.64 10.65 -12.20
CA GLY A 115 -17.01 11.08 -12.44
C GLY A 115 -17.72 11.36 -11.13
N VAL A 116 -18.99 11.77 -11.19
CA VAL A 116 -19.75 12.07 -9.96
C VAL A 116 -19.90 10.83 -9.08
N ASN A 117 -20.08 9.68 -9.74
CA ASN A 117 -20.31 8.38 -9.12
C ASN A 117 -19.17 7.39 -9.40
N SER A 118 -17.98 7.88 -9.79
CA SER A 118 -16.83 7.00 -10.02
C SER A 118 -15.52 7.62 -9.59
N TYR A 119 -14.63 6.77 -9.09
CA TYR A 119 -13.29 7.16 -8.70
C TYR A 119 -12.29 6.03 -8.97
N VAL A 120 -11.02 6.39 -8.97
CA VAL A 120 -9.88 5.46 -9.00
C VAL A 120 -9.00 5.75 -7.80
N LEU A 121 -8.75 4.74 -6.98
CA LEU A 121 -7.67 4.72 -6.00
C LEU A 121 -6.48 4.00 -6.62
N SER A 122 -5.27 4.54 -6.49
CA SER A 122 -4.06 3.92 -7.03
C SER A 122 -2.96 3.81 -5.98
N ALA A 123 -2.21 2.71 -6.04
CA ALA A 123 -1.01 2.48 -5.24
C ALA A 123 0.10 1.86 -6.11
N TYR A 124 1.34 1.95 -5.63
CA TYR A 124 2.47 1.29 -6.26
C TYR A 124 2.81 0.01 -5.49
N LEU A 125 2.59 -1.15 -6.12
CA LEU A 125 3.03 -2.43 -5.58
C LEU A 125 4.48 -2.68 -5.96
N GLU A 126 5.28 -3.10 -4.98
CA GLU A 126 6.71 -3.39 -5.15
C GLU A 126 6.94 -4.67 -5.94
N ASN A 127 6.10 -5.69 -5.74
CA ASN A 127 6.17 -6.94 -6.48
C ASN A 127 5.59 -6.76 -7.88
N THR A 128 6.45 -6.57 -8.89
CA THR A 128 6.04 -6.46 -10.30
C THR A 128 5.46 -7.75 -10.88
N ASN A 129 5.65 -8.88 -10.20
CA ASN A 129 5.06 -10.18 -10.56
C ASN A 129 3.82 -10.50 -9.72
N ASP A 130 3.22 -9.51 -9.08
CA ASP A 130 1.97 -9.69 -8.34
C ASP A 130 0.83 -10.00 -9.34
N PRO A 131 0.07 -11.09 -9.15
CA PRO A 131 -0.99 -11.48 -10.09
C PRO A 131 -2.08 -10.40 -10.22
N ASP A 132 -2.30 -9.58 -9.19
CA ASP A 132 -3.30 -8.53 -9.19
C ASP A 132 -2.88 -7.31 -10.04
N LEU A 133 -1.66 -7.31 -10.61
CA LEU A 133 -1.25 -6.34 -11.63
C LEU A 133 -1.75 -6.72 -13.03
N THR A 134 -2.26 -7.94 -13.20
CA THR A 134 -2.82 -8.41 -14.48
C THR A 134 -4.34 -8.32 -14.46
N GLY A 135 -4.96 -7.90 -15.57
CA GLY A 135 -6.42 -7.83 -15.69
C GLY A 135 -7.10 -6.74 -14.86
N LEU A 136 -6.40 -5.64 -14.56
CA LEU A 136 -6.98 -4.50 -13.85
C LEU A 136 -8.21 -3.95 -14.60
N THR A 137 -9.28 -3.67 -13.85
CA THR A 137 -10.51 -3.05 -14.36
C THR A 137 -10.43 -1.53 -14.43
N CYS A 138 -9.28 -0.96 -14.07
CA CYS A 138 -9.04 0.47 -13.96
C CYS A 138 -7.65 0.83 -14.49
N THR A 139 -7.46 2.12 -14.76
CA THR A 139 -6.17 2.66 -15.18
C THR A 139 -5.46 3.33 -14.00
N PRO A 140 -4.37 2.77 -13.47
CA PRO A 140 -3.59 3.38 -12.41
C PRO A 140 -3.14 4.79 -12.78
N GLN A 141 -3.21 5.72 -11.83
CA GLN A 141 -2.96 7.14 -12.06
C GLN A 141 -1.57 7.56 -11.57
N ALA A 142 -1.02 8.63 -12.16
CA ALA A 142 0.21 9.29 -11.68
C ALA A 142 1.34 8.30 -11.32
N SER A 143 1.71 7.46 -12.30
CA SER A 143 2.81 6.49 -12.25
C SER A 143 2.68 5.33 -11.25
N ARG A 144 1.47 5.07 -10.74
CA ARG A 144 1.18 3.84 -9.98
C ARG A 144 0.99 2.66 -10.94
N ASN A 145 1.15 1.44 -10.43
CA ASN A 145 0.99 0.21 -11.22
C ASN A 145 -0.25 -0.60 -10.81
N TRP A 146 -0.93 -0.24 -9.72
CA TRP A 146 -2.12 -0.92 -9.25
C TRP A 146 -3.23 0.07 -8.89
N CYS A 147 -4.48 -0.34 -9.08
CA CYS A 147 -5.64 0.48 -8.75
C CYS A 147 -6.87 -0.34 -8.36
N VAL A 148 -7.81 0.34 -7.70
CA VAL A 148 -9.18 -0.13 -7.45
C VAL A 148 -10.15 1.02 -7.69
N THR A 149 -11.36 0.69 -8.11
CA THR A 149 -12.45 1.65 -8.32
C THR A 149 -13.55 1.44 -7.29
N ASN A 150 -14.60 2.27 -7.34
CA ASN A 150 -15.86 1.93 -6.69
C ASN A 150 -16.34 0.53 -7.15
N PRO A 151 -17.05 -0.20 -6.26
CA PRO A 151 -17.66 -1.47 -6.62
C PRO A 151 -18.81 -1.28 -7.64
#